data_AF-A0A0J9VLB5-F1
#
_entry.id   AF-A0A0J9VLB5-F1
#
_cell.length_a   1.000
_cell.length_b   1.000
_cell.length_c   1.000
_cell.angle_alpha   90.00
_cell.angle_beta   90.00
_cell.angle_gamma   90.00
#
_symmetry.space_group_name_H-M   'P 1'
#
loop_
_entity.id
_entity.type
_entity.pdbx_description
1 polymer ?
#
loop_
_entity_poly.entity_id
_entity_poly.type
_entity_poly.pdbx_seq_one_letter_code
_entity_poly.pdbx_strand_id
1 'polypeptide(L)'
;MTDECQEPTEYEYSNYHVKWLGKNYKLGDPTHGSILDSDLEDFARDEHLRAKEAMHSQSLRSARALCAFHGYGRNSVWPPVDPGRPTEELLEEFRHVNQVVQSEWSRLIELVVGKEREIQEIIINLTDGKIRDQNGKILCIQDCLENSWEETRNAFNAQYTKSRSESRPVHMESDFSLDPEGHINPNHSSDLDEFAHEYLRNVRVNFHWKNNGIPRMLEEKRQYPIYRSTANYHDDREAMEDAIMDDVKFRNLRKPSPDPAADASEQAGCNFEVDDALRKQRAHFLVPHINKEDLSIPLNMLMFIHYRARLHPIEFAFQDNNSMHLGKQSHILSGACDPSFYVMFVPVKDHEYENQYQRAWCEPKILSKHSPEMDEDRFEDLQSAGRIFGSMEAWLILQSQAITYLFLATFCKQMLDLAKHELITGHTSRLNKKEILEIEISAGQKIKMLKEKKGTETMQDIASIRQYEPNCTGVNLQRYRTKLKEKSAAAEDHIKNLFDKPCLSSQIHRGTKGSSLD
;
A
#
# COMPACT_ATOMS: atom_id res chain seq x y z
N MET A 1 -11.05 -12.94 -46.20
CA MET A 1 -10.24 -11.94 -45.48
C MET A 1 -9.86 -12.60 -44.17
N THR A 2 -8.61 -13.02 -44.09
CA THR A 2 -8.01 -13.60 -42.89
C THR A 2 -7.68 -12.46 -41.94
N ASP A 3 -8.39 -12.39 -40.81
CA ASP A 3 -7.98 -11.55 -39.68
C ASP A 3 -6.64 -12.10 -39.20
N GLU A 4 -5.56 -11.45 -39.60
CA GLU A 4 -4.28 -11.61 -38.92
C GLU A 4 -4.48 -11.10 -37.50
N CYS A 5 -4.56 -12.03 -36.55
CA CYS A 5 -4.37 -11.71 -35.14
C CYS A 5 -3.00 -11.03 -35.03
N GLN A 6 -3.00 -9.70 -34.93
CA GLN A 6 -1.81 -8.97 -34.54
C GLN A 6 -1.39 -9.50 -33.17
N GLU A 7 -0.17 -10.02 -33.09
CA GLU A 7 0.41 -10.36 -31.79
C GLU A 7 0.39 -9.09 -30.92
N PRO A 8 -0.13 -9.17 -29.68
CA PRO A 8 -0.12 -8.04 -28.78
C PRO A 8 1.29 -7.48 -28.66
N THR A 9 1.40 -6.16 -28.64
CA THR A 9 2.68 -5.48 -28.43
C THR A 9 3.28 -5.87 -27.08
N GLU A 10 4.60 -5.71 -26.92
CA GLU A 10 5.32 -6.01 -25.67
C GLU A 10 4.73 -5.23 -24.46
N TYR A 11 4.17 -4.03 -24.72
CA TYR A 11 3.42 -3.22 -23.76
C TYR A 11 2.08 -3.85 -23.36
N GLU A 12 1.33 -4.38 -24.33
CA GLU A 12 0.06 -5.07 -24.08
C GLU A 12 0.27 -6.36 -23.30
N TYR A 13 1.27 -7.19 -23.65
CA TYR A 13 1.60 -8.40 -22.88
C TYR A 13 1.98 -8.09 -21.43
N SER A 14 2.78 -7.05 -21.20
CA SER A 14 3.16 -6.58 -19.86
C SER A 14 1.92 -6.16 -19.07
N ASN A 15 1.04 -5.36 -19.67
CA ASN A 15 -0.20 -4.92 -19.04
C ASN A 15 -1.19 -6.06 -18.79
N TYR A 16 -1.31 -7.03 -19.68
CA TYR A 16 -2.11 -8.23 -19.45
C TYR A 16 -1.52 -9.02 -18.27
N HIS A 17 -0.24 -9.37 -18.28
CA HIS A 17 0.38 -10.14 -17.20
C HIS A 17 0.24 -9.45 -15.83
N VAL A 18 0.47 -8.14 -15.77
CA VAL A 18 0.28 -7.30 -14.58
C VAL A 18 -1.19 -7.26 -14.14
N LYS A 19 -2.16 -7.21 -15.06
CA LYS A 19 -3.60 -7.34 -14.73
C LYS A 19 -3.94 -8.72 -14.16
N TRP A 20 -3.42 -9.79 -14.76
CA TRP A 20 -3.68 -11.18 -14.32
C TRP A 20 -3.05 -11.53 -12.97
N LEU A 21 -1.91 -10.92 -12.65
CA LEU A 21 -1.26 -11.05 -11.33
C LEU A 21 -1.85 -10.12 -10.28
N GLY A 22 -2.83 -9.30 -10.64
CA GLY A 22 -3.35 -8.31 -9.74
C GLY A 22 -2.37 -7.17 -9.39
N LYS A 23 -1.36 -6.95 -10.23
CA LYS A 23 -0.37 -5.88 -10.05
C LYS A 23 -0.75 -4.57 -10.73
N ASN A 24 -1.87 -4.55 -11.46
CA ASN A 24 -2.35 -3.34 -12.10
C ASN A 24 -2.98 -2.43 -11.04
N TYR A 25 -2.31 -1.33 -10.71
CA TYR A 25 -2.76 -0.36 -9.72
C TYR A 25 -4.14 0.23 -10.06
N LYS A 26 -4.51 0.32 -11.35
CA LYS A 26 -5.80 0.83 -11.82
C LYS A 26 -6.97 -0.11 -11.50
N LEU A 27 -6.75 -1.38 -11.17
CA LEU A 27 -7.86 -2.33 -10.92
C LEU A 27 -8.40 -2.32 -9.48
N GLY A 28 -7.71 -1.67 -8.54
CA GLY A 28 -8.07 -1.67 -7.12
C GLY A 28 -8.86 -0.46 -6.64
N ASP A 29 -9.01 0.58 -7.47
CA ASP A 29 -9.76 1.79 -7.15
C ASP A 29 -10.96 1.96 -8.11
N PRO A 30 -12.19 2.12 -7.59
CA PRO A 30 -13.37 2.38 -8.41
C PRO A 30 -13.26 3.59 -9.35
N THR A 31 -12.43 4.59 -9.03
CA THR A 31 -12.22 5.76 -9.90
C THR A 31 -11.66 5.36 -11.27
N HIS A 32 -10.80 4.33 -11.31
CA HIS A 32 -10.10 3.85 -12.51
C HIS A 32 -10.86 2.79 -13.31
N GLY A 33 -12.07 2.43 -12.88
CA GLY A 33 -12.90 1.41 -13.52
C GLY A 33 -12.90 1.57 -15.04
N SER A 34 -12.58 0.49 -15.75
CA SER A 34 -12.53 0.45 -17.20
C SER A 34 -13.88 0.81 -17.79
N ILE A 35 -13.88 1.71 -18.78
CA ILE A 35 -14.98 2.08 -19.67
C ILE A 35 -15.77 0.84 -20.11
N LEU A 36 -16.89 0.49 -19.48
CA LEU A 36 -17.74 -0.60 -20.00
C LEU A 36 -19.26 -0.47 -19.76
N ASP A 37 -19.75 0.63 -19.14
CA ASP A 37 -21.10 1.11 -19.46
C ASP A 37 -21.09 2.61 -19.70
N SER A 38 -21.30 3.01 -20.96
CA SER A 38 -21.56 4.41 -21.29
C SER A 38 -22.72 4.96 -20.47
N ASP A 39 -23.73 4.15 -20.13
CA ASP A 39 -24.91 4.63 -19.41
C ASP A 39 -24.61 4.95 -17.93
N LEU A 40 -23.75 4.19 -17.25
CA LEU A 40 -23.36 4.47 -15.85
C LEU A 40 -22.36 5.63 -15.79
N GLU A 41 -21.41 5.68 -16.73
CA GLU A 41 -20.48 6.80 -16.87
C GLU A 41 -21.21 8.09 -17.28
N ASP A 42 -22.24 8.01 -18.13
CA ASP A 42 -23.07 9.16 -18.49
C ASP A 42 -24.00 9.56 -17.35
N PHE A 43 -24.55 8.60 -16.58
CA PHE A 43 -25.28 8.90 -15.35
C PHE A 43 -24.39 9.62 -14.31
N ALA A 44 -23.17 9.13 -14.11
CA ALA A 44 -22.18 9.75 -13.23
C ALA A 44 -21.79 11.15 -13.73
N ARG A 45 -21.57 11.30 -15.04
CA ARG A 45 -21.30 12.59 -15.68
C ARG A 45 -22.44 13.58 -15.49
N ASP A 46 -23.69 13.16 -15.70
CA ASP A 46 -24.88 13.99 -15.57
C ASP A 46 -25.18 14.41 -14.13
N GLU A 47 -25.03 13.49 -13.17
CA GLU A 47 -25.14 13.82 -11.75
C GLU A 47 -24.00 14.75 -11.31
N HIS A 48 -22.79 14.53 -11.81
CA HIS A 48 -21.64 15.37 -11.54
C HIS A 48 -21.80 16.80 -12.10
N LEU A 49 -22.24 16.95 -13.34
CA LEU A 49 -22.51 18.26 -13.94
C LEU A 49 -23.55 19.03 -13.11
N ARG A 50 -24.61 18.35 -12.66
CA ARG A 50 -25.62 18.93 -11.77
C ARG A 50 -25.06 19.31 -10.39
N ALA A 51 -24.21 18.47 -9.79
CA ALA A 51 -23.59 18.75 -8.49
C ALA A 51 -22.61 19.94 -8.54
N LYS A 52 -21.91 20.11 -9.67
CA LYS A 52 -21.05 21.28 -9.92
C LYS A 52 -21.84 22.58 -10.03
N GLU A 53 -23.07 22.52 -10.54
CA GLU A 53 -24.00 23.65 -10.67
C GLU A 53 -24.76 23.94 -9.36
N ALA A 54 -25.14 22.90 -8.61
CA ALA A 54 -25.87 22.98 -7.36
C ALA A 54 -24.91 22.89 -6.16
N MET A 55 -24.23 23.99 -5.84
CA MET A 55 -23.32 24.17 -4.69
C MET A 55 -23.25 22.97 -3.72
N HIS A 56 -22.35 22.01 -4.01
CA HIS A 56 -21.56 21.26 -3.02
C HIS A 56 -22.32 20.47 -1.90
N SER A 57 -23.65 20.36 -1.95
CA SER A 57 -24.47 19.94 -0.79
C SER A 57 -25.35 18.72 -1.05
N GLN A 58 -25.34 18.18 -2.27
CA GLN A 58 -26.16 17.02 -2.62
C GLN A 58 -25.33 15.75 -2.65
N SER A 59 -25.94 14.67 -2.15
CA SER A 59 -25.36 13.34 -2.19
C SER A 59 -25.27 12.79 -3.62
N LEU A 60 -24.17 12.14 -3.97
CA LEU A 60 -23.96 11.53 -5.29
C LEU A 60 -24.34 10.05 -5.28
N ARG A 61 -25.48 9.71 -5.89
CA ARG A 61 -25.97 8.32 -5.95
C ARG A 61 -25.13 7.49 -6.93
N SER A 62 -24.61 8.12 -7.98
CA SER A 62 -23.68 7.50 -8.94
C SER A 62 -22.41 7.01 -8.27
N ALA A 63 -21.86 7.74 -7.30
CA ALA A 63 -20.68 7.31 -6.54
C ALA A 63 -20.94 6.01 -5.76
N ARG A 64 -22.09 5.88 -5.10
CA ARG A 64 -22.52 4.64 -4.44
C ARG A 64 -22.73 3.50 -5.44
N ALA A 65 -23.36 3.78 -6.58
CA ALA A 65 -23.59 2.80 -7.64
C ALA A 65 -22.27 2.30 -8.26
N LEU A 66 -21.27 3.18 -8.44
CA LEU A 66 -19.93 2.82 -8.89
C LEU A 66 -19.21 1.95 -7.87
N CYS A 67 -19.26 2.28 -6.57
CA CYS A 67 -18.72 1.40 -5.53
C CYS A 67 -19.41 0.02 -5.51
N ALA A 68 -20.74 -0.03 -5.57
CA ALA A 68 -21.49 -1.28 -5.68
C ALA A 68 -21.09 -2.09 -6.92
N PHE A 69 -20.91 -1.38 -8.04
CA PHE A 69 -20.39 -1.96 -9.26
C PHE A 69 -19.01 -2.55 -9.01
N HIS A 70 -18.09 -1.91 -8.31
CA HIS A 70 -16.80 -2.51 -7.99
C HIS A 70 -16.86 -3.68 -6.97
N GLY A 71 -18.03 -3.97 -6.38
CA GLY A 71 -18.25 -5.10 -5.49
C GLY A 71 -18.27 -4.73 -4.01
N TYR A 72 -18.21 -3.44 -3.68
CA TYR A 72 -18.44 -2.95 -2.32
C TYR A 72 -19.91 -3.17 -1.93
N GLY A 73 -20.16 -3.67 -0.72
CA GLY A 73 -21.48 -4.11 -0.26
C GLY A 73 -21.86 -5.53 -0.70
N ARG A 74 -21.05 -6.20 -1.52
CA ARG A 74 -21.29 -7.58 -2.00
C ARG A 74 -20.12 -8.52 -1.71
N ASN A 75 -18.95 -8.16 -2.23
CA ASN A 75 -17.70 -8.92 -2.11
C ASN A 75 -16.80 -8.35 -1.00
N SER A 76 -17.08 -7.15 -0.54
CA SER A 76 -16.36 -6.44 0.52
C SER A 76 -17.31 -5.51 1.28
N VAL A 77 -16.91 -5.07 2.48
CA VAL A 77 -17.63 -4.01 3.20
C VAL A 77 -17.60 -2.71 2.44
N TRP A 78 -18.63 -1.88 2.64
CA TRP A 78 -18.65 -0.51 2.15
C TRP A 78 -17.42 0.29 2.62
N PRO A 79 -16.98 1.29 1.83
CA PRO A 79 -15.96 2.23 2.26
C PRO A 79 -16.30 2.93 3.59
N PRO A 80 -15.28 3.45 4.30
CA PRO A 80 -15.41 4.16 5.59
C PRO A 80 -16.47 5.24 5.66
N VAL A 81 -16.62 5.90 4.54
CA VAL A 81 -17.38 7.11 4.33
C VAL A 81 -18.34 6.74 3.22
N ASP A 82 -19.60 7.09 3.40
CA ASP A 82 -20.59 6.93 2.35
C ASP A 82 -20.05 7.62 1.07
N PRO A 83 -19.78 6.87 0.00
CA PRO A 83 -19.17 7.42 -1.22
C PRO A 83 -20.03 8.49 -1.89
N GLY A 84 -21.32 8.51 -1.58
CA GLY A 84 -22.26 9.51 -2.05
C GLY A 84 -22.37 10.73 -1.13
N ARG A 85 -21.49 10.96 -0.16
CA ARG A 85 -21.53 12.17 0.66
C ARG A 85 -21.15 13.43 -0.12
N PRO A 86 -21.50 14.62 0.37
CA PRO A 86 -21.01 15.88 -0.18
C PRO A 86 -19.48 15.90 -0.28
N THR A 87 -18.97 16.45 -1.39
CA THR A 87 -17.55 16.49 -1.72
C THR A 87 -16.71 17.22 -0.65
N GLU A 88 -17.30 18.20 0.05
CA GLU A 88 -16.71 18.97 1.14
C GLU A 88 -16.34 18.08 2.33
N GLU A 89 -17.24 17.18 2.73
CA GLU A 89 -17.00 16.26 3.82
C GLU A 89 -15.84 15.31 3.47
N LEU A 90 -15.79 14.85 2.21
CA LEU A 90 -14.67 14.06 1.71
C LEU A 90 -13.35 14.88 1.73
N LEU A 91 -13.39 16.16 1.36
CA LEU A 91 -12.21 17.02 1.40
C LEU A 91 -11.72 17.30 2.83
N GLU A 92 -12.63 17.45 3.80
CA GLU A 92 -12.30 17.55 5.22
C GLU A 92 -11.62 16.28 5.73
N GLU A 93 -12.10 15.11 5.30
CA GLU A 93 -11.48 13.82 5.59
C GLU A 93 -10.04 13.74 5.07
N PHE A 94 -9.78 14.20 3.84
CA PHE A 94 -8.42 14.30 3.29
C PHE A 94 -7.56 15.28 4.10
N ARG A 95 -8.06 16.48 4.39
CA ARG A 95 -7.34 17.51 5.16
C ARG A 95 -6.95 17.02 6.54
N HIS A 96 -7.82 16.28 7.21
CA HIS A 96 -7.54 15.72 8.54
C HIS A 96 -6.36 14.75 8.50
N VAL A 97 -6.36 13.76 7.59
CA VAL A 97 -5.24 12.81 7.48
C VAL A 97 -3.97 13.55 7.09
N ASN A 98 -4.07 14.47 6.14
CA ASN A 98 -2.96 15.28 5.64
C ASN A 98 -2.25 16.08 6.75
N GLN A 99 -2.98 16.60 7.74
CA GLN A 99 -2.40 17.28 8.91
C GLN A 99 -1.54 16.33 9.76
N VAL A 100 -1.98 15.08 9.95
CA VAL A 100 -1.20 14.06 10.68
C VAL A 100 0.09 13.78 9.92
N VAL A 101 0.01 13.60 8.60
CA VAL A 101 1.21 13.37 7.78
C VAL A 101 2.20 14.53 7.89
N GLN A 102 1.72 15.78 7.80
CA GLN A 102 2.56 16.97 7.96
C GLN A 102 3.25 17.03 9.33
N SER A 103 2.49 16.78 10.40
CA SER A 103 2.98 16.82 11.78
C SER A 103 4.09 15.78 11.98
N GLU A 104 3.82 14.53 11.60
CA GLU A 104 4.77 13.43 11.82
C GLU A 104 5.98 13.51 10.89
N TRP A 105 5.82 14.02 9.67
CA TRP A 105 6.95 14.27 8.78
C TRP A 105 7.87 15.37 9.33
N SER A 106 7.30 16.47 9.83
CA SER A 106 8.07 17.54 10.50
C SER A 106 8.81 16.99 11.73
N ARG A 107 8.14 16.16 12.53
CA ARG A 107 8.75 15.49 13.69
C ARG A 107 9.91 14.58 13.29
N LEU A 108 9.77 13.81 12.21
CA LEU A 108 10.85 12.96 11.69
C LEU A 108 12.06 13.80 11.30
N ILE A 109 11.84 14.89 10.55
CA ILE A 109 12.91 15.81 10.12
C ILE A 109 13.66 16.35 11.34
N GLU A 110 12.97 16.82 12.37
CA GLU A 110 13.58 17.36 13.60
C GLU A 110 14.41 16.34 14.39
N LEU A 111 14.02 15.06 14.33
CA LEU A 111 14.75 13.98 14.98
C LEU A 111 15.99 13.58 14.19
N VAL A 112 15.91 13.56 12.86
CA VAL A 112 16.97 13.01 12.00
C VAL A 112 17.99 14.09 11.59
N VAL A 113 17.54 15.28 11.21
CA VAL A 113 18.43 16.35 10.71
C VAL A 113 19.38 16.77 11.83
N GLY A 114 20.68 16.66 11.55
CA GLY A 114 21.74 16.94 12.52
C GLY A 114 22.04 15.82 13.53
N LYS A 115 21.28 14.72 13.55
CA LYS A 115 21.50 13.58 14.46
C LYS A 115 21.58 12.21 13.79
N GLU A 116 21.45 12.15 12.47
CA GLU A 116 21.41 10.89 11.73
C GLU A 116 22.64 10.01 11.96
N ARG A 117 23.82 10.60 12.13
CA ARG A 117 25.02 9.82 12.42
C ARG A 117 24.87 8.98 13.69
N GLU A 118 24.32 9.57 14.76
CA GLU A 118 24.07 8.87 16.03
C GLU A 118 23.05 7.75 15.84
N ILE A 119 21.95 8.05 15.13
CA ILE A 119 20.91 7.05 14.77
C ILE A 119 21.53 5.88 14.00
N GLN A 120 22.35 6.16 12.99
CA GLN A 120 23.03 5.15 12.19
C GLN A 120 24.01 4.30 13.00
N GLU A 121 24.70 4.89 13.97
CA GLU A 121 25.63 4.19 14.86
C GLU A 121 24.87 3.22 15.79
N ILE A 122 23.78 3.66 16.41
CA ILE A 122 22.95 2.80 17.26
C ILE A 122 22.33 1.64 16.48
N ILE A 123 21.77 1.88 15.30
CA ILE A 123 21.17 0.81 14.47
C ILE A 123 22.19 -0.27 14.12
N ILE A 124 23.42 0.13 13.78
CA ILE A 124 24.51 -0.82 13.49
C ILE A 124 24.92 -1.57 14.77
N ASN A 125 25.05 -0.88 15.90
CA ASN A 125 25.41 -1.51 17.18
C ASN A 125 24.33 -2.48 17.69
N LEU A 126 23.04 -2.19 17.46
CA LEU A 126 21.93 -3.10 17.75
C LEU A 126 22.03 -4.39 16.94
N THR A 127 22.43 -4.26 15.67
CA THR A 127 22.58 -5.41 14.77
C THR A 127 23.80 -6.25 15.13
N ASP A 128 24.88 -5.59 15.60
CA ASP A 128 26.09 -6.25 16.09
C ASP A 128 25.94 -6.82 17.52
N GLY A 129 24.78 -6.67 18.18
CA GLY A 129 24.53 -7.15 19.54
C GLY A 129 25.33 -6.43 20.64
N LYS A 130 25.69 -5.16 20.41
CA LYS A 130 26.54 -4.35 21.29
C LYS A 130 25.76 -3.54 22.33
N ILE A 131 24.47 -3.31 22.11
CA ILE A 131 23.61 -2.52 22.99
C ILE A 131 23.00 -3.40 24.08
N ARG A 132 22.93 -2.88 25.30
CA ARG A 132 22.24 -3.53 26.43
C ARG A 132 21.19 -2.63 27.04
N ASP A 133 20.11 -3.24 27.52
CA ASP A 133 19.10 -2.52 28.31
C ASP A 133 19.58 -2.26 29.75
N GLN A 134 18.75 -1.57 30.53
CA GLN A 134 19.02 -1.25 31.93
C GLN A 134 19.16 -2.50 32.83
N ASN A 135 18.65 -3.65 32.38
CA ASN A 135 18.72 -4.94 33.09
C ASN A 135 19.90 -5.81 32.59
N GLY A 136 20.70 -5.31 31.65
CA GLY A 136 21.84 -6.01 31.06
C GLY A 136 21.49 -6.99 29.93
N LYS A 137 20.22 -7.09 29.51
CA LYS A 137 19.78 -7.89 28.36
C LYS A 137 20.33 -7.26 27.08
N ILE A 138 20.89 -8.07 26.19
CA ILE A 138 21.32 -7.62 24.87
C ILE A 138 20.06 -7.26 24.07
N LEU A 139 19.99 -6.02 23.59
CA LEU A 139 18.92 -5.55 22.72
C LEU A 139 19.30 -5.81 21.27
N CYS A 140 18.32 -6.23 20.46
CA CYS A 140 18.48 -6.31 19.02
C CYS A 140 17.55 -5.33 18.30
N ILE A 141 17.78 -5.13 17.01
CA ILE A 141 16.96 -4.23 16.18
C ILE A 141 15.49 -4.68 16.15
N GLN A 142 15.22 -5.99 16.20
CA GLN A 142 13.87 -6.55 16.18
C GLN A 142 13.06 -6.15 17.42
N ASP A 143 13.66 -6.18 18.61
CA ASP A 143 13.00 -5.71 19.83
C ASP A 143 12.59 -4.22 19.69
N CYS A 144 13.43 -3.41 19.04
CA CYS A 144 13.16 -1.99 18.83
C CYS A 144 12.04 -1.77 17.79
N LEU A 145 12.02 -2.57 16.72
CA LEU A 145 10.98 -2.55 15.70
C LEU A 145 9.61 -2.86 16.28
N GLU A 146 9.51 -3.91 17.10
CA GLU A 146 8.26 -4.33 17.73
C GLU A 146 7.72 -3.26 18.70
N ASN A 147 8.58 -2.74 19.58
CA ASN A 147 8.20 -1.67 20.51
C ASN A 147 7.76 -0.40 19.77
N SER A 148 8.50 0.00 18.74
CA SER A 148 8.16 1.18 17.93
C SER A 148 6.85 0.99 17.16
N TRP A 149 6.58 -0.23 16.65
CA TRP A 149 5.32 -0.55 16.01
C TRP A 149 4.15 -0.48 16.99
N GLU A 150 4.29 -1.04 18.19
CA GLU A 150 3.26 -1.01 19.22
C GLU A 150 2.89 0.43 19.61
N GLU A 151 3.88 1.27 19.88
CA GLU A 151 3.66 2.69 20.20
C GLU A 151 3.02 3.44 19.03
N THR A 152 3.48 3.20 17.80
CA THR A 152 2.91 3.79 16.57
C THR A 152 1.45 3.42 16.40
N ARG A 153 1.12 2.13 16.52
CA ARG A 153 -0.24 1.62 16.40
C ARG A 153 -1.16 2.27 17.43
N ASN A 154 -0.73 2.27 18.70
CA ASN A 154 -1.51 2.82 19.80
C ASN A 154 -1.73 4.34 19.62
N ALA A 155 -0.69 5.08 19.21
CA ALA A 155 -0.77 6.51 18.94
C ALA A 155 -1.67 6.82 17.74
N PHE A 156 -1.54 6.07 16.64
CA PHE A 156 -2.37 6.24 15.45
C PHE A 156 -3.85 6.01 15.77
N ASN A 157 -4.18 4.90 16.44
CA ASN A 157 -5.56 4.61 16.86
C ASN A 157 -6.10 5.68 17.82
N ALA A 158 -5.27 6.19 18.74
CA ALA A 158 -5.69 7.22 19.68
C ALA A 158 -5.98 8.57 19.01
N GLN A 159 -5.16 8.98 18.04
CA GLN A 159 -5.32 10.27 17.35
C GLN A 159 -6.37 10.23 16.24
N TYR A 160 -6.39 9.14 15.47
CA TYR A 160 -7.22 9.02 14.27
C TYR A 160 -8.63 8.50 14.56
N THR A 161 -8.80 7.63 15.57
CA THR A 161 -10.12 7.03 15.87
C THR A 161 -10.96 7.87 16.84
N LYS A 162 -10.35 8.62 17.79
CA LYS A 162 -11.10 9.42 18.78
C LYS A 162 -11.71 10.71 18.24
N SER A 163 -11.14 11.32 17.20
CA SER A 163 -11.60 12.62 16.67
C SER A 163 -12.88 12.53 15.84
N ARG A 164 -13.38 11.31 15.57
CA ARG A 164 -14.35 11.04 14.51
C ARG A 164 -15.69 10.43 14.97
N SER A 165 -15.85 10.11 16.26
CA SER A 165 -16.99 9.31 16.76
C SER A 165 -18.36 10.00 16.80
N GLU A 166 -18.46 11.31 16.55
CA GLU A 166 -19.69 12.06 16.84
C GLU A 166 -20.64 12.28 15.63
N SER A 167 -20.19 12.09 14.38
CA SER A 167 -20.96 12.43 13.16
C SER A 167 -21.27 11.26 12.21
N ARG A 168 -20.99 10.02 12.61
CA ARG A 168 -20.96 8.84 11.73
C ARG A 168 -22.26 7.99 11.79
N PRO A 169 -22.79 7.48 10.65
CA PRO A 169 -23.86 6.48 10.63
C PRO A 169 -23.42 5.20 11.36
N VAL A 170 -24.16 4.84 12.40
CA VAL A 170 -23.81 3.79 13.39
C VAL A 170 -23.65 2.39 12.78
N HIS A 171 -24.15 2.14 11.56
CA HIS A 171 -24.35 0.79 11.03
C HIS A 171 -23.51 0.39 9.81
N MET A 172 -22.81 1.31 9.15
CA MET A 172 -22.09 1.03 7.90
C MET A 172 -20.57 1.13 7.98
N GLU A 173 -20.03 1.83 8.96
CA GLU A 173 -18.61 2.17 8.92
C GLU A 173 -17.75 1.05 9.51
N SER A 174 -16.82 0.51 8.72
CA SER A 174 -15.73 -0.33 9.21
C SER A 174 -14.81 0.50 10.12
N ASP A 175 -14.25 -0.11 11.16
CA ASP A 175 -13.28 0.58 12.00
C ASP A 175 -11.92 0.57 11.28
N PHE A 176 -11.33 1.75 11.04
CA PHE A 176 -10.03 1.93 10.36
C PHE A 176 -8.85 1.90 11.32
N SER A 177 -9.13 1.57 12.58
CA SER A 177 -8.10 1.26 13.54
C SER A 177 -7.18 0.16 13.01
N LEU A 178 -5.89 0.31 13.31
CA LEU A 178 -4.97 -0.80 13.25
C LEU A 178 -5.38 -1.80 14.34
N ASP A 179 -5.24 -3.09 14.08
CA ASP A 179 -5.57 -4.14 15.07
C ASP A 179 -4.87 -3.86 16.40
N PRO A 180 -5.59 -3.62 17.52
CA PRO A 180 -5.00 -3.32 18.83
C PRO A 180 -4.05 -4.39 19.37
N GLU A 181 -4.16 -5.63 18.87
CA GLU A 181 -3.26 -6.74 19.21
C GLU A 181 -2.25 -7.02 18.08
N GLY A 182 -2.33 -6.29 16.97
CA GLY A 182 -1.56 -6.52 15.76
C GLY A 182 -0.08 -6.24 15.94
N HIS A 183 0.75 -7.18 15.47
CA HIS A 183 2.20 -7.08 15.50
C HIS A 183 2.76 -6.52 14.18
N ILE A 184 4.04 -6.14 14.17
CA ILE A 184 4.72 -5.78 12.92
C ILE A 184 4.73 -7.00 11.99
N ASN A 185 4.52 -6.79 10.69
CA ASN A 185 4.51 -7.87 9.71
C ASN A 185 5.83 -8.66 9.80
N PRO A 186 5.82 -9.98 10.06
CA PRO A 186 7.04 -10.75 10.17
C PRO A 186 7.74 -10.97 8.82
N ASN A 187 7.02 -10.91 7.71
CA ASN A 187 7.46 -11.42 6.41
C ASN A 187 7.99 -10.30 5.49
N HIS A 188 8.82 -10.68 4.51
CA HIS A 188 9.30 -9.78 3.45
C HIS A 188 8.17 -9.16 2.64
N SER A 189 8.40 -7.94 2.15
CA SER A 189 7.44 -7.30 1.23
C SER A 189 7.27 -8.05 -0.11
N SER A 190 8.24 -8.89 -0.49
CA SER A 190 8.16 -9.74 -1.68
C SER A 190 7.19 -10.92 -1.54
N ASP A 191 6.85 -11.32 -0.32
CA ASP A 191 6.01 -12.51 -0.07
C ASP A 191 4.53 -12.25 -0.41
N LEU A 192 4.19 -10.97 -0.55
CA LEU A 192 2.91 -10.52 -1.11
C LEU A 192 2.69 -11.05 -2.53
N ASP A 193 3.73 -11.18 -3.35
CA ASP A 193 3.59 -11.74 -4.69
C ASP A 193 3.16 -13.22 -4.68
N GLU A 194 3.60 -13.99 -3.68
CA GLU A 194 3.19 -15.38 -3.49
C GLU A 194 1.72 -15.46 -3.05
N PHE A 195 1.31 -14.57 -2.14
CA PHE A 195 -0.10 -14.42 -1.76
C PHE A 195 -1.01 -14.16 -2.97
N ALA A 196 -0.57 -13.32 -3.90
CA ALA A 196 -1.34 -13.03 -5.11
C ALA A 196 -1.61 -14.30 -5.95
N HIS A 197 -0.64 -15.20 -6.08
CA HIS A 197 -0.80 -16.42 -6.86
C HIS A 197 -1.72 -17.46 -6.20
N GLU A 198 -1.67 -17.58 -4.88
CA GLU A 198 -2.39 -18.60 -4.14
C GLU A 198 -3.85 -18.22 -3.85
N TYR A 199 -4.08 -16.95 -3.50
CA TYR A 199 -5.35 -16.51 -2.91
C TYR A 199 -6.24 -15.70 -3.84
N LEU A 200 -5.80 -15.35 -5.04
CA LEU A 200 -6.60 -14.54 -5.95
C LEU A 200 -7.28 -15.39 -7.04
N ARG A 201 -8.57 -15.16 -7.30
CA ARG A 201 -9.32 -15.81 -8.40
C ARG A 201 -10.06 -14.77 -9.24
N ASN A 202 -9.94 -14.86 -10.56
CA ASN A 202 -10.77 -14.04 -11.47
C ASN A 202 -12.21 -14.55 -11.50
N VAL A 203 -13.18 -13.66 -11.33
CA VAL A 203 -14.62 -13.99 -11.34
C VAL A 203 -15.38 -13.03 -12.25
N ARG A 204 -16.29 -13.59 -13.07
CA ARG A 204 -17.25 -12.81 -13.87
C ARG A 204 -18.46 -12.50 -13.01
N VAL A 205 -18.92 -11.24 -13.03
CA VAL A 205 -20.01 -10.78 -12.16
C VAL A 205 -21.02 -10.01 -12.99
N ASN A 206 -22.30 -10.37 -12.86
CA ASN A 206 -23.41 -9.63 -13.43
C ASN A 206 -23.91 -8.60 -12.41
N PHE A 207 -24.01 -7.34 -12.82
CA PHE A 207 -24.51 -6.23 -12.00
C PHE A 207 -25.87 -5.76 -12.49
N HIS A 208 -26.77 -5.41 -11.58
CA HIS A 208 -28.12 -4.95 -11.91
C HIS A 208 -28.38 -3.70 -11.08
N TRP A 209 -29.06 -2.73 -11.69
CA TRP A 209 -29.44 -1.50 -11.00
C TRP A 209 -30.68 -0.89 -11.67
N LYS A 210 -31.35 0.03 -10.99
CA LYS A 210 -32.53 0.73 -11.53
C LYS A 210 -32.16 2.18 -11.87
N ASN A 211 -32.29 2.57 -13.13
CA ASN A 211 -32.19 3.96 -13.56
C ASN A 211 -33.61 4.50 -13.81
N ASN A 212 -34.05 5.51 -13.04
CA ASN A 212 -35.40 6.09 -13.13
C ASN A 212 -36.54 5.05 -13.10
N GLY A 213 -36.38 3.99 -12.29
CA GLY A 213 -37.36 2.90 -12.16
C GLY A 213 -37.28 1.81 -13.23
N ILE A 214 -36.36 1.92 -14.20
CA ILE A 214 -36.14 0.90 -15.23
C ILE A 214 -34.98 -0.03 -14.80
N PRO A 215 -35.21 -1.34 -14.62
CA PRO A 215 -34.15 -2.31 -14.34
C PRO A 215 -33.16 -2.41 -15.51
N ARG A 216 -31.87 -2.39 -15.20
CA ARG A 216 -30.76 -2.57 -16.15
C ARG A 216 -29.88 -3.71 -15.68
N MET A 217 -29.40 -4.52 -16.64
CA MET A 217 -28.47 -5.61 -16.40
C MET A 217 -27.19 -5.36 -17.20
N LEU A 218 -26.07 -5.36 -16.50
CA LEU A 218 -24.74 -5.30 -17.05
C LEU A 218 -24.07 -6.66 -16.90
N GLU A 219 -23.84 -7.33 -18.02
CA GLU A 219 -22.94 -8.48 -18.11
C GLU A 219 -21.54 -7.97 -18.43
N GLU A 220 -20.66 -7.99 -17.44
CA GLU A 220 -19.25 -7.71 -17.68
C GLU A 220 -18.36 -8.87 -17.28
N LYS A 221 -17.37 -9.13 -18.15
CA LYS A 221 -16.21 -9.95 -17.81
C LYS A 221 -15.34 -9.18 -16.84
N ARG A 222 -15.79 -9.07 -15.58
CA ARG A 222 -14.93 -8.61 -14.50
C ARG A 222 -13.74 -9.56 -14.41
N GLN A 223 -12.55 -8.98 -14.40
CA GLN A 223 -11.30 -9.68 -14.13
C GLN A 223 -10.58 -8.87 -13.06
N TYR A 224 -11.22 -8.73 -11.90
CA TYR A 224 -10.47 -8.43 -10.70
C TYR A 224 -10.34 -9.72 -9.89
N PRO A 225 -9.19 -9.93 -9.26
CA PRO A 225 -9.00 -11.07 -8.40
C PRO A 225 -9.85 -10.94 -7.13
N ILE A 226 -10.76 -11.88 -6.89
CA ILE A 226 -11.42 -12.03 -5.59
C ILE A 226 -10.47 -12.76 -4.66
N TYR A 227 -10.25 -12.17 -3.48
CA TYR A 227 -9.52 -12.82 -2.40
C TYR A 227 -10.30 -14.04 -1.91
N ARG A 228 -9.65 -15.21 -1.93
CA ARG A 228 -10.13 -16.48 -1.35
C ARG A 228 -10.04 -16.42 0.16
N SER A 229 -10.71 -15.43 0.75
CA SER A 229 -10.98 -15.45 2.18
C SER A 229 -11.92 -16.62 2.45
N THR A 230 -11.68 -17.37 3.51
CA THR A 230 -12.73 -18.19 4.13
C THR A 230 -13.86 -17.30 4.70
N ALA A 231 -13.65 -15.99 4.78
CA ALA A 231 -14.59 -14.97 5.23
C ALA A 231 -15.20 -14.22 4.02
N ASN A 232 -16.22 -14.81 3.40
CA ASN A 232 -17.03 -14.14 2.38
C ASN A 232 -18.31 -13.56 2.99
N TYR A 233 -18.79 -12.45 2.42
CA TYR A 233 -20.07 -11.85 2.74
C TYR A 233 -21.20 -12.52 1.96
N HIS A 234 -22.40 -12.60 2.55
CA HIS A 234 -23.59 -12.99 1.81
C HIS A 234 -24.07 -11.82 0.92
N ASP A 235 -24.48 -12.14 -0.31
CA ASP A 235 -25.00 -11.18 -1.28
C ASP A 235 -26.44 -10.79 -0.90
N ASP A 236 -26.64 -9.68 -0.19
CA ASP A 236 -27.97 -9.07 0.06
C ASP A 236 -28.29 -8.02 -1.01
N ARG A 237 -28.39 -8.51 -2.25
CA ARG A 237 -28.49 -7.68 -3.45
C ARG A 237 -29.74 -6.80 -3.48
N GLU A 238 -30.88 -7.34 -3.05
CA GLU A 238 -32.16 -6.64 -3.12
C GLU A 238 -32.22 -5.47 -2.14
N ALA A 239 -31.76 -5.66 -0.90
CA ALA A 239 -31.66 -4.58 0.08
C ALA A 239 -30.65 -3.51 -0.38
N MET A 240 -29.55 -3.93 -1.02
CA MET A 240 -28.52 -3.03 -1.53
C MET A 240 -29.03 -2.14 -2.69
N GLU A 241 -29.65 -2.73 -3.70
CA GLU A 241 -30.11 -2.01 -4.90
C GLU A 241 -31.12 -0.91 -4.57
N ASP A 242 -32.05 -1.18 -3.65
CA ASP A 242 -33.05 -0.21 -3.21
C ASP A 242 -32.47 0.86 -2.26
N ALA A 243 -31.40 0.54 -1.52
CA ALA A 243 -30.77 1.48 -0.59
C ALA A 243 -29.85 2.48 -1.29
N ILE A 244 -29.11 2.09 -2.34
CA ILE A 244 -28.17 2.98 -3.06
C ILE A 244 -28.84 4.28 -3.53
N MET A 245 -30.11 4.21 -3.91
CA MET A 245 -30.87 5.32 -4.48
C MET A 245 -31.54 6.24 -3.44
N ASP A 246 -31.46 5.91 -2.15
CA ASP A 246 -32.15 6.61 -1.06
C ASP A 246 -31.20 6.84 0.13
N ASP A 247 -30.96 8.10 0.50
CA ASP A 247 -29.98 8.44 1.55
C ASP A 247 -30.33 7.88 2.93
N VAL A 248 -31.62 7.80 3.26
CA VAL A 248 -32.07 7.32 4.56
C VAL A 248 -31.92 5.80 4.62
N LYS A 249 -32.31 5.10 3.55
CA LYS A 249 -32.12 3.65 3.46
C LYS A 249 -30.64 3.29 3.43
N PHE A 250 -29.82 4.02 2.66
CA PHE A 250 -28.37 3.78 2.60
C PHE A 250 -27.74 3.91 3.97
N ARG A 251 -27.95 5.03 4.69
CA ARG A 251 -27.37 5.24 6.02
C ARG A 251 -27.75 4.19 7.07
N ASN A 252 -28.88 3.51 6.87
CA ASN A 252 -29.39 2.46 7.75
C ASN A 252 -29.15 1.05 7.20
N LEU A 253 -28.51 0.92 6.03
CA LEU A 253 -28.20 -0.37 5.44
C LEU A 253 -27.17 -1.06 6.34
N ARG A 254 -27.47 -2.31 6.69
CA ARG A 254 -26.57 -3.11 7.52
C ARG A 254 -25.34 -3.49 6.70
N LYS A 255 -24.19 -3.63 7.38
CA LYS A 255 -23.04 -4.28 6.76
C LYS A 255 -23.43 -5.68 6.29
N PRO A 256 -22.88 -6.15 5.16
CA PRO A 256 -23.04 -7.53 4.75
C PRO A 256 -22.58 -8.45 5.89
N SER A 257 -23.35 -9.50 6.17
CA SER A 257 -23.01 -10.50 7.19
C SER A 257 -23.18 -11.91 6.62
N PRO A 258 -22.38 -12.89 7.04
CA PRO A 258 -22.65 -14.30 6.75
C PRO A 258 -23.97 -14.68 7.43
N ASP A 259 -24.98 -15.04 6.65
CA ASP A 259 -26.24 -15.52 7.20
C ASP A 259 -26.05 -16.98 7.64
N PRO A 260 -26.39 -17.40 8.88
CA PRO A 260 -26.22 -18.78 9.34
C PRO A 260 -27.04 -19.84 8.59
N ALA A 261 -27.83 -19.48 7.57
CA ALA A 261 -28.86 -20.31 6.96
C ALA A 261 -28.69 -20.58 5.45
N ALA A 262 -27.50 -20.42 4.87
CA ALA A 262 -27.26 -20.83 3.49
C ALA A 262 -26.87 -22.31 3.43
N ASP A 263 -27.68 -23.09 2.71
CA ASP A 263 -27.53 -24.53 2.52
C ASP A 263 -26.09 -24.94 2.15
N ALA A 264 -25.68 -26.10 2.64
CA ALA A 264 -24.35 -26.72 2.47
C ALA A 264 -23.93 -27.00 1.01
N SER A 265 -24.65 -26.49 0.01
CA SER A 265 -24.35 -26.57 -1.42
C SER A 265 -23.43 -25.47 -1.94
N GLU A 266 -23.22 -24.36 -1.22
CA GLU A 266 -22.23 -23.35 -1.62
C GLU A 266 -20.83 -23.74 -1.12
N GLN A 267 -19.96 -24.13 -2.05
CA GLN A 267 -18.59 -24.63 -1.79
C GLN A 267 -17.63 -23.58 -1.20
N ALA A 268 -18.08 -22.35 -0.94
CA ALA A 268 -17.29 -21.32 -0.27
C ALA A 268 -17.88 -21.07 1.12
N GLY A 269 -17.29 -21.67 2.16
CA GLY A 269 -17.67 -21.36 3.54
C GLY A 269 -17.61 -19.86 3.78
N CYS A 270 -18.65 -19.32 4.42
CA CYS A 270 -18.71 -17.91 4.81
C CYS A 270 -18.38 -17.80 6.31
N ASN A 271 -17.29 -17.12 6.69
CA ASN A 271 -16.94 -16.94 8.09
C ASN A 271 -17.72 -15.80 8.74
N PHE A 272 -18.08 -16.01 10.01
CA PHE A 272 -18.40 -14.97 10.99
C PHE A 272 -17.22 -14.00 11.20
N GLU A 273 -17.49 -12.74 11.55
CA GLU A 273 -16.49 -11.73 11.95
C GLU A 273 -15.51 -11.27 10.84
N VAL A 274 -15.98 -11.16 9.60
CA VAL A 274 -15.16 -10.71 8.45
C VAL A 274 -14.45 -9.37 8.71
N ASP A 275 -15.13 -8.39 9.33
CA ASP A 275 -14.54 -7.08 9.68
C ASP A 275 -13.29 -7.20 10.56
N ASP A 276 -13.33 -8.08 11.57
CA ASP A 276 -12.20 -8.30 12.48
C ASP A 276 -11.05 -8.99 11.77
N ALA A 277 -11.35 -9.97 10.90
CA ALA A 277 -10.36 -10.62 10.06
C ALA A 277 -9.66 -9.64 9.11
N LEU A 278 -10.40 -8.71 8.49
CA LEU A 278 -9.85 -7.66 7.64
C LEU A 278 -9.00 -6.68 8.45
N ARG A 279 -9.46 -6.26 9.63
CA ARG A 279 -8.71 -5.37 10.52
C ARG A 279 -7.35 -5.95 10.93
N LYS A 280 -7.32 -7.24 11.30
CA LYS A 280 -6.10 -8.00 11.65
C LYS A 280 -5.05 -8.01 10.54
N GLN A 281 -5.49 -7.98 9.28
CA GLN A 281 -4.59 -8.04 8.13
C GLN A 281 -4.26 -6.67 7.53
N ARG A 282 -5.10 -5.65 7.78
CA ARG A 282 -5.05 -4.34 7.13
C ARG A 282 -3.64 -3.72 7.11
N ALA A 283 -2.95 -3.74 8.26
CA ALA A 283 -1.63 -3.14 8.39
C ALA A 283 -0.61 -3.74 7.41
N HIS A 284 -0.65 -5.06 7.20
CA HIS A 284 0.27 -5.78 6.34
C HIS A 284 0.15 -5.35 4.87
N PHE A 285 -1.04 -4.89 4.46
CA PHE A 285 -1.28 -4.40 3.10
C PHE A 285 -1.15 -2.88 2.99
N LEU A 286 -1.45 -2.13 4.05
CA LEU A 286 -1.42 -0.65 4.05
C LEU A 286 0.00 -0.09 4.14
N VAL A 287 0.87 -0.74 4.91
CA VAL A 287 2.28 -0.36 5.10
C VAL A 287 3.21 -1.57 4.93
N PRO A 288 3.18 -2.25 3.78
CA PRO A 288 3.93 -3.50 3.55
C PRO A 288 5.45 -3.32 3.67
N HIS A 289 5.94 -2.10 3.48
CA HIS A 289 7.35 -1.72 3.65
C HIS A 289 7.77 -1.61 5.12
N ILE A 290 6.82 -1.64 6.08
CA ILE A 290 7.07 -1.76 7.51
C ILE A 290 6.93 -3.23 7.90
N ASN A 291 8.02 -3.98 7.76
CA ASN A 291 8.09 -5.38 8.13
C ASN A 291 9.40 -5.72 8.82
N LYS A 292 9.37 -6.80 9.61
CA LYS A 292 10.46 -7.20 10.50
C LYS A 292 11.68 -7.68 9.73
N GLU A 293 11.50 -8.50 8.69
CA GLU A 293 12.61 -9.08 7.94
C GLU A 293 13.42 -8.03 7.16
N ASP A 294 12.74 -7.15 6.40
CA ASP A 294 13.40 -6.12 5.62
C ASP A 294 14.03 -5.05 6.51
N LEU A 295 13.34 -4.60 7.56
CA LEU A 295 13.82 -3.53 8.43
C LEU A 295 14.84 -3.99 9.48
N SER A 296 14.98 -5.30 9.70
CA SER A 296 16.10 -5.86 10.48
C SER A 296 17.43 -5.70 9.75
N ILE A 297 17.42 -5.48 8.43
CA ILE A 297 18.63 -5.24 7.65
C ILE A 297 19.03 -3.76 7.81
N PRO A 298 20.22 -3.45 8.36
CA PRO A 298 20.62 -2.06 8.62
C PRO A 298 20.55 -1.18 7.38
N LEU A 299 21.03 -1.67 6.23
CA LEU A 299 21.00 -0.90 4.98
C LEU A 299 19.60 -0.41 4.64
N ASN A 300 18.60 -1.29 4.73
CA ASN A 300 17.21 -0.97 4.42
C ASN A 300 16.63 0.07 5.39
N MET A 301 16.79 -0.15 6.70
CA MET A 301 16.34 0.80 7.72
C MET A 301 17.00 2.17 7.57
N LEU A 302 18.32 2.21 7.32
CA LEU A 302 19.05 3.46 7.14
C LEU A 302 18.60 4.20 5.87
N MET A 303 18.40 3.50 4.76
CA MET A 303 17.85 4.09 3.54
C MET A 303 16.44 4.64 3.79
N PHE A 304 15.60 3.89 4.49
CA PHE A 304 14.23 4.27 4.77
C PHE A 304 14.16 5.58 5.58
N ILE A 305 14.93 5.68 6.66
CA ILE A 305 15.06 6.90 7.47
C ILE A 305 15.65 8.03 6.63
N HIS A 306 16.76 7.77 5.92
CA HIS A 306 17.53 8.79 5.20
C HIS A 306 16.69 9.52 4.15
N TYR A 307 15.98 8.75 3.30
CA TYR A 307 15.21 9.32 2.20
C TYR A 307 13.90 9.95 2.69
N ARG A 308 13.18 9.33 3.63
CA ARG A 308 11.92 9.87 4.16
C ARG A 308 12.11 11.14 4.98
N ALA A 309 13.25 11.30 5.65
CA ALA A 309 13.57 12.52 6.39
C ALA A 309 14.05 13.69 5.51
N ARG A 310 14.34 13.47 4.22
CA ARG A 310 14.94 14.49 3.34
C ARG A 310 14.09 14.86 2.16
N LEU A 311 13.41 13.88 1.60
CA LEU A 311 12.63 14.06 0.39
C LEU A 311 11.21 14.44 0.76
N HIS A 312 10.63 15.24 -0.12
CA HIS A 312 9.25 15.61 0.03
C HIS A 312 8.41 14.32 -0.06
N PRO A 313 7.44 14.10 0.84
CA PRO A 313 6.77 12.82 0.87
C PRO A 313 5.98 12.44 -0.39
N ILE A 314 5.61 13.44 -1.18
CA ILE A 314 5.05 13.28 -2.53
C ILE A 314 5.93 12.42 -3.46
N GLU A 315 7.25 12.43 -3.24
CA GLU A 315 8.25 11.63 -3.97
C GLU A 315 8.10 10.12 -3.70
N PHE A 316 7.28 9.74 -2.73
CA PHE A 316 6.98 8.36 -2.39
C PHE A 316 5.51 8.00 -2.63
N ALA A 317 4.63 8.96 -2.90
CA ALA A 317 3.18 8.72 -3.01
C ALA A 317 2.85 7.62 -4.05
N PHE A 318 3.51 7.66 -5.22
CA PHE A 318 3.29 6.65 -6.25
C PHE A 318 3.78 5.26 -5.84
N GLN A 319 4.94 5.20 -5.16
CA GLN A 319 5.51 3.96 -4.66
C GLN A 319 4.68 3.35 -3.54
N ASP A 320 4.25 4.17 -2.58
CA ASP A 320 3.34 3.79 -1.50
C ASP A 320 2.03 3.23 -2.09
N ASN A 321 1.47 3.91 -3.11
CA ASN A 321 0.28 3.44 -3.82
C ASN A 321 0.47 2.06 -4.48
N ASN A 322 1.60 1.87 -5.14
CA ASN A 322 1.91 0.62 -5.84
C ASN A 322 2.15 -0.53 -4.86
N SER A 323 2.78 -0.28 -3.72
CA SER A 323 3.01 -1.30 -2.70
C SER A 323 1.69 -1.83 -2.13
N MET A 324 0.64 -1.02 -2.09
CA MET A 324 -0.69 -1.38 -1.59
C MET A 324 -1.56 -2.16 -2.60
N HIS A 325 -1.08 -2.48 -3.80
CA HIS A 325 -1.88 -3.04 -4.90
C HIS A 325 -2.72 -4.26 -4.51
N LEU A 326 -2.13 -5.24 -3.79
CA LEU A 326 -2.86 -6.44 -3.38
C LEU A 326 -3.94 -6.14 -2.36
N GLY A 327 -3.67 -5.23 -1.41
CA GLY A 327 -4.65 -4.81 -0.44
C GLY A 327 -5.86 -4.16 -1.09
N LYS A 328 -5.62 -3.28 -2.06
CA LYS A 328 -6.69 -2.61 -2.83
C LYS A 328 -7.51 -3.63 -3.63
N GLN A 329 -6.86 -4.54 -4.34
CA GLN A 329 -7.57 -5.48 -5.21
C GLN A 329 -8.27 -6.63 -4.49
N SER A 330 -7.72 -7.08 -3.35
CA SER A 330 -8.40 -8.02 -2.46
C SER A 330 -9.54 -7.36 -1.66
N HIS A 331 -9.71 -6.04 -1.80
CA HIS A 331 -10.61 -5.21 -0.98
C HIS A 331 -10.33 -5.27 0.54
N ILE A 332 -9.16 -5.77 0.96
CA ILE A 332 -8.70 -5.65 2.35
C ILE A 332 -8.44 -4.19 2.70
N LEU A 333 -7.97 -3.41 1.72
CA LEU A 333 -7.85 -1.96 1.81
C LEU A 333 -9.00 -1.30 1.08
N SER A 334 -9.98 -0.84 1.86
CA SER A 334 -10.91 0.21 1.47
C SER A 334 -10.55 1.52 2.16
N GLY A 335 -10.91 2.64 1.53
CA GLY A 335 -10.63 3.99 2.00
C GLY A 335 -11.72 4.97 1.59
N ALA A 336 -11.70 6.19 2.14
CA ALA A 336 -12.73 7.17 1.85
C ALA A 336 -12.61 7.55 0.37
N CYS A 337 -13.70 7.45 -0.37
CA CYS A 337 -13.66 7.62 -1.80
C CYS A 337 -14.95 8.22 -2.34
N ASP A 338 -14.79 8.92 -3.44
CA ASP A 338 -15.84 9.22 -4.40
C ASP A 338 -15.27 8.86 -5.79
N PRO A 339 -15.80 7.82 -6.43
CA PRO A 339 -15.29 7.34 -7.72
C PRO A 339 -15.39 8.37 -8.85
N SER A 340 -16.20 9.43 -8.70
CA SER A 340 -16.34 10.50 -9.70
C SER A 340 -15.18 11.50 -9.70
N PHE A 341 -14.26 11.39 -8.73
CA PHE A 341 -13.17 12.34 -8.58
C PHE A 341 -11.79 11.70 -8.46
N TYR A 342 -10.81 12.39 -9.04
CA TYR A 342 -9.41 12.27 -8.70
C TYR A 342 -9.05 13.25 -7.58
N VAL A 343 -7.97 12.93 -6.86
CA VAL A 343 -7.38 13.82 -5.87
C VAL A 343 -5.98 14.19 -6.33
N MET A 344 -5.75 15.48 -6.49
CA MET A 344 -4.46 16.07 -6.80
C MET A 344 -3.79 16.56 -5.51
N PHE A 345 -2.57 16.10 -5.25
CA PHE A 345 -1.72 16.63 -4.20
C PHE A 345 -0.97 17.84 -4.74
N VAL A 346 -1.49 19.03 -4.45
CA VAL A 346 -0.91 20.29 -4.90
C VAL A 346 0.17 20.69 -3.90
N PRO A 347 1.45 20.78 -4.31
CA PRO A 347 2.49 21.28 -3.43
C PRO A 347 2.14 22.70 -2.99
N VAL A 348 2.20 22.95 -1.69
CA VAL A 348 2.08 24.33 -1.19
C VAL A 348 3.29 25.08 -1.71
N LYS A 349 3.09 26.20 -2.43
CA LYS A 349 4.21 26.98 -2.95
C LYS A 349 5.14 27.34 -1.78
N ASP A 350 6.44 27.10 -1.94
CA ASP A 350 7.54 27.38 -1.00
C ASP A 350 7.71 28.88 -0.61
N HIS A 351 6.68 29.72 -0.78
CA HIS A 351 6.82 31.18 -0.76
C HIS A 351 7.02 31.82 0.61
N GLU A 352 7.02 31.08 1.73
CA GLU A 352 7.13 31.70 3.06
C GLU A 352 8.10 31.02 4.05
N TYR A 353 8.83 29.96 3.66
CA TYR A 353 9.74 29.28 4.58
C TYR A 353 11.21 29.50 4.18
N GLU A 354 11.93 30.34 4.92
CA GLU A 354 13.39 30.51 4.82
C GLU A 354 14.17 29.22 5.13
N ASN A 355 13.48 28.22 5.70
CA ASN A 355 14.03 26.93 6.07
C ASN A 355 13.43 25.82 5.19
N GLN A 356 14.28 25.15 4.39
CA GLN A 356 13.90 24.01 3.54
C GLN A 356 13.31 22.81 4.31
N TYR A 357 13.46 22.81 5.64
CA TYR A 357 12.95 21.78 6.56
C TYR A 357 11.58 22.13 7.18
N GLN A 358 10.97 23.27 6.81
CA GLN A 358 9.63 23.70 7.24
C GLN A 358 8.64 23.75 6.07
N ARG A 359 8.78 22.86 5.10
CA ARG A 359 7.89 22.81 3.93
C ARG A 359 6.54 22.23 4.34
N ALA A 360 5.47 22.83 3.83
CA ALA A 360 4.14 22.22 3.90
C ALA A 360 4.03 21.14 2.82
N TRP A 361 3.54 19.98 3.22
CA TRP A 361 3.35 18.76 2.43
C TRP A 361 2.64 19.08 1.10
N CYS A 362 1.35 19.35 1.18
CA CYS A 362 0.49 19.51 0.03
C CYS A 362 -0.89 19.90 0.54
N GLU A 363 -1.66 20.51 -0.35
CA GLU A 363 -3.10 20.59 -0.19
C GLU A 363 -3.78 19.57 -1.11
N PRO A 364 -4.60 18.66 -0.58
CA PRO A 364 -5.43 17.80 -1.42
C PRO A 364 -6.46 18.68 -2.13
N LYS A 365 -6.56 18.51 -3.45
CA LYS A 365 -7.54 19.17 -4.30
C LYS A 365 -8.33 18.12 -5.06
N ILE A 366 -9.65 18.19 -4.98
CA ILE A 366 -10.54 17.30 -5.70
C ILE A 366 -10.70 17.80 -7.14
N LEU A 367 -10.55 16.89 -8.10
CA LEU A 367 -10.69 17.14 -9.54
C LEU A 367 -11.67 16.13 -10.13
N SER A 368 -12.62 16.61 -10.93
CA SER A 368 -13.56 15.73 -11.62
C SER A 368 -12.84 14.80 -12.61
N LYS A 369 -13.19 13.51 -12.58
CA LYS A 369 -12.75 12.53 -13.59
C LYS A 369 -13.18 12.93 -15.01
N HIS A 370 -14.31 13.63 -15.13
CA HIS A 370 -14.87 14.06 -16.41
C HIS A 370 -14.39 15.45 -16.86
N SER A 371 -13.37 16.02 -16.21
CA SER A 371 -12.82 17.30 -16.59
C SER A 371 -12.16 17.22 -17.98
N PRO A 372 -12.49 18.12 -18.94
CA PRO A 372 -11.86 18.12 -20.26
C PRO A 372 -10.37 18.49 -20.23
N GLU A 373 -9.85 18.97 -19.10
CA GLU A 373 -8.44 19.35 -18.91
C GLU A 373 -7.54 18.15 -18.54
N MET A 374 -8.11 16.96 -18.30
CA MET A 374 -7.41 15.76 -17.86
C MET A 374 -7.53 14.66 -18.93
N ASP A 375 -6.57 14.62 -19.85
CA ASP A 375 -6.38 13.48 -20.76
C ASP A 375 -5.57 12.35 -20.10
N GLU A 376 -5.53 11.18 -20.75
CA GLU A 376 -4.90 9.97 -20.21
C GLU A 376 -3.38 10.13 -20.03
N ASP A 377 -2.69 10.74 -21.00
CA ASP A 377 -1.24 10.96 -20.94
C ASP A 377 -0.87 11.89 -19.77
N ARG A 378 -1.57 13.02 -19.63
CA ARG A 378 -1.36 13.97 -18.53
C ARG A 378 -1.68 13.34 -17.19
N PHE A 379 -2.70 12.49 -17.11
CA PHE A 379 -3.03 11.74 -15.91
C PHE A 379 -1.87 10.81 -15.52
N GLU A 380 -1.35 10.01 -16.47
CA GLU A 380 -0.26 9.07 -16.21
C GLU A 380 1.04 9.78 -15.80
N ASP A 381 1.36 10.92 -16.42
CA ASP A 381 2.51 11.76 -16.05
C ASP A 381 2.37 12.29 -14.61
N LEU A 382 1.21 12.87 -14.28
CA LEU A 382 0.95 13.40 -12.94
C LEU A 382 0.94 12.28 -11.90
N GLN A 383 0.40 11.11 -12.22
CA GLN A 383 0.30 9.99 -11.30
C GLN A 383 1.69 9.39 -11.03
N SER A 384 2.49 9.19 -12.08
CA SER A 384 3.87 8.71 -11.97
C SER A 384 4.75 9.67 -11.16
N ALA A 385 4.46 10.97 -11.23
CA ALA A 385 5.09 12.01 -10.40
C ALA A 385 4.52 12.10 -8.96
N GLY A 386 3.60 11.22 -8.58
CA GLY A 386 2.98 11.20 -7.26
C GLY A 386 1.99 12.35 -7.00
N ARG A 387 1.49 13.02 -8.04
CA ARG A 387 0.69 14.25 -7.92
C ARG A 387 -0.81 14.04 -8.01
N ILE A 388 -1.28 12.96 -8.64
CA ILE A 388 -2.71 12.69 -8.81
C ILE A 388 -3.02 11.20 -8.65
N PHE A 389 -4.13 10.89 -7.98
CA PHE A 389 -4.57 9.51 -7.74
C PHE A 389 -6.10 9.42 -7.77
N GLY A 390 -6.62 8.19 -7.84
CA GLY A 390 -8.02 7.93 -7.49
C GLY A 390 -8.31 8.39 -6.05
N SER A 391 -9.56 8.70 -5.74
CA SER A 391 -9.90 9.23 -4.41
C SER A 391 -9.60 8.22 -3.30
N MET A 392 -9.89 6.92 -3.52
CA MET A 392 -9.55 5.88 -2.55
C MET A 392 -8.03 5.74 -2.40
N GLU A 393 -7.31 5.69 -3.52
CA GLU A 393 -5.85 5.64 -3.54
C GLU A 393 -5.22 6.79 -2.75
N ALA A 394 -5.63 8.03 -3.04
CA ALA A 394 -5.11 9.20 -2.35
C ALA A 394 -5.30 9.10 -0.84
N TRP A 395 -6.45 8.59 -0.40
CA TRP A 395 -6.75 8.49 1.03
C TRP A 395 -5.89 7.41 1.69
N LEU A 396 -5.74 6.25 1.04
CA LEU A 396 -4.86 5.18 1.50
C LEU A 396 -3.40 5.61 1.54
N ILE A 397 -2.94 6.39 0.56
CA ILE A 397 -1.58 6.96 0.53
C ILE A 397 -1.35 7.84 1.76
N LEU A 398 -2.28 8.76 2.06
CA LEU A 398 -2.16 9.62 3.24
C LEU A 398 -2.13 8.81 4.54
N GLN A 399 -2.95 7.77 4.67
CA GLN A 399 -2.91 6.89 5.85
C GLN A 399 -1.58 6.13 5.96
N SER A 400 -1.15 5.50 4.86
CA SER A 400 0.11 4.77 4.79
C SER A 400 1.29 5.64 5.19
N GLN A 401 1.30 6.89 4.71
CA GLN A 401 2.33 7.87 5.03
C GLN A 401 2.24 8.38 6.46
N ALA A 402 1.04 8.67 6.99
CA ALA A 402 0.87 9.05 8.38
C ALA A 402 1.46 7.99 9.33
N ILE A 403 1.12 6.72 9.09
CA ILE A 403 1.66 5.58 9.87
C ILE A 403 3.18 5.47 9.67
N THR A 404 3.66 5.63 8.45
CA THR A 404 5.09 5.55 8.12
C THR A 404 5.91 6.62 8.84
N TYR A 405 5.50 7.88 8.79
CA TYR A 405 6.23 8.96 9.44
C TYR A 405 6.12 8.86 10.96
N LEU A 406 4.96 8.48 11.49
CA LEU A 406 4.78 8.20 12.91
C LEU A 406 5.75 7.08 13.37
N PHE A 407 5.80 5.96 12.63
CA PHE A 407 6.69 4.84 12.90
C PHE A 407 8.16 5.25 12.89
N LEU A 408 8.60 5.90 11.82
CA LEU A 408 10.00 6.32 11.69
C LEU A 408 10.39 7.31 12.77
N ALA A 409 9.53 8.27 13.09
CA ALA A 409 9.83 9.26 14.12
C ALA A 409 9.81 8.64 15.54
N THR A 410 8.95 7.66 15.80
CA THR A 410 8.97 6.86 17.04
C THR A 410 10.26 6.03 17.15
N PHE A 411 10.61 5.31 16.09
CA PHE A 411 11.84 4.52 16.04
C PHE A 411 13.10 5.37 16.18
N CYS A 412 13.20 6.49 15.45
CA CYS A 412 14.34 7.41 15.55
C CYS A 412 14.46 8.01 16.95
N LYS A 413 13.34 8.37 17.60
CA LYS A 413 13.35 8.84 18.98
C LYS A 413 13.90 7.74 19.92
N GLN A 414 13.46 6.50 19.76
CA GLN A 414 14.00 5.37 20.53
C GLN A 414 15.51 5.21 20.33
N MET A 415 16.02 5.33 19.10
CA MET A 415 17.46 5.25 18.81
C MET A 415 18.23 6.38 19.50
N LEU A 416 17.71 7.61 19.47
CA LEU A 416 18.33 8.75 20.13
C LEU A 416 18.30 8.62 21.66
N ASP A 417 17.26 8.04 22.23
CA ASP A 417 17.19 7.79 23.67
C ASP A 417 18.21 6.71 24.09
N LEU A 418 18.41 5.67 23.28
CA LEU A 418 19.51 4.70 23.46
C LEU A 418 20.90 5.37 23.36
N ALA A 419 21.09 6.27 22.38
CA ALA A 419 22.35 7.02 22.21
C ALA A 419 22.73 7.86 23.43
N LYS A 420 21.74 8.48 24.11
CA LYS A 420 21.97 9.22 25.36
C LYS A 420 22.46 8.32 26.49
N HIS A 421 21.96 7.08 26.56
CA HIS A 421 22.37 6.10 27.56
C HIS A 421 23.76 5.50 27.27
N GLU A 422 24.16 5.41 26.01
CA GLU A 422 25.48 4.91 25.60
C GLU A 422 26.63 5.94 25.69
N LEU A 423 26.35 7.18 26.12
CA LEU A 423 27.34 8.29 26.15
C LEU A 423 28.06 8.46 24.80
N ILE A 424 27.31 8.55 23.69
CA ILE A 424 27.89 9.02 22.43
C ILE A 424 28.22 10.51 22.61
N THR A 425 29.49 10.80 22.89
CA THR A 425 29.98 12.17 23.09
C THR A 425 29.91 12.96 21.78
N GLY A 426 28.95 13.88 21.70
CA GLY A 426 28.78 14.76 20.53
C GLY A 426 27.56 15.68 20.60
N HIS A 427 27.05 15.99 21.79
CA HIS A 427 25.92 16.90 21.94
C HIS A 427 26.34 18.34 21.69
N THR A 428 25.97 18.89 20.54
CA THR A 428 25.95 20.35 20.32
C THR A 428 24.54 20.80 19.98
N SER A 429 23.85 21.30 21.00
CA SER A 429 22.64 22.11 20.81
C SER A 429 23.04 23.39 20.08
N ARG A 430 22.56 23.51 18.82
CA ARG A 430 22.83 24.53 17.78
C ARG A 430 23.99 24.20 16.83
N LEU A 431 23.75 23.23 15.96
CA LEU A 431 24.53 23.04 14.74
C LEU A 431 24.24 24.17 13.74
N ASN A 432 25.26 24.68 13.08
CA ASN A 432 25.12 25.59 11.95
C ASN A 432 24.82 24.82 10.65
N LYS A 433 24.38 25.53 9.59
CA LYS A 433 24.02 24.90 8.29
C LYS A 433 25.14 24.04 7.69
N LYS A 434 26.41 24.41 7.90
CA LYS A 434 27.56 23.67 7.38
C LYS A 434 27.77 22.36 8.13
N GLU A 435 27.67 22.38 9.46
CA GLU A 435 27.78 21.18 10.29
C GLU A 435 26.65 20.18 10.00
N ILE A 436 25.43 20.66 9.80
CA ILE A 436 24.30 19.83 9.35
C ILE A 436 24.65 19.16 8.02
N LEU A 437 25.11 19.93 7.02
CA LEU A 437 25.47 19.40 5.71
C LEU A 437 26.60 18.35 5.79
N GLU A 438 27.60 18.55 6.65
CA GLU A 438 28.68 17.59 6.86
C GLU A 438 28.16 16.26 7.43
N ILE A 439 27.24 16.31 8.40
CA ILE A 439 26.56 15.12 8.94
C ILE A 439 25.75 14.42 7.85
N GLU A 440 25.00 15.17 7.03
CA GLU A 440 24.21 14.63 5.93
C GLU A 440 25.07 13.92 4.88
N ILE A 441 26.19 14.54 4.48
CA ILE A 441 27.13 13.93 3.52
C ILE A 441 27.73 12.66 4.10
N SER A 442 28.17 12.68 5.36
CA SER A 442 28.75 11.52 6.02
C SER A 442 27.75 10.35 6.12
N ALA A 443 26.50 10.66 6.49
CA ALA A 443 25.43 9.68 6.58
C ALA A 443 25.13 9.01 5.22
N GLY A 444 25.07 9.80 4.14
CA GLY A 444 24.88 9.29 2.78
C GLY A 444 26.06 8.45 2.28
N GLN A 445 27.30 8.85 2.62
CA GLN A 445 28.50 8.04 2.32
C GLN A 445 28.47 6.69 3.02
N LYS A 446 28.03 6.64 4.29
CA LYS A 446 27.92 5.37 5.04
C LYS A 446 26.90 4.43 4.40
N ILE A 447 25.74 4.93 3.97
CA ILE A 447 24.74 4.15 3.23
C ILE A 447 25.33 3.60 1.93
N LYS A 448 26.03 4.44 1.17
CA LYS A 448 26.70 4.02 -0.07
C LYS A 448 27.72 2.91 0.18
N MET A 449 28.55 3.03 1.22
CA MET A 449 29.52 2.00 1.61
C MET A 449 28.84 0.68 2.01
N LEU A 450 27.74 0.74 2.76
CA LEU A 450 26.98 -0.47 3.13
C LEU A 450 26.36 -1.15 1.90
N LYS A 451 25.87 -0.37 0.94
CA LYS A 451 25.35 -0.86 -0.34
C LYS A 451 26.44 -1.56 -1.16
N GLU A 452 27.64 -0.97 -1.23
CA GLU A 452 28.80 -1.59 -1.89
C GLU A 452 29.27 -2.86 -1.18
N LYS A 453 29.24 -2.89 0.16
CA LYS A 453 29.65 -4.05 0.97
C LYS A 453 28.70 -5.24 0.85
N LYS A 454 27.41 -5.03 0.55
CA LYS A 454 26.42 -6.12 0.39
C LYS A 454 26.80 -7.07 -0.75
N GLY A 455 27.57 -6.61 -1.74
CA GLY A 455 28.02 -7.46 -2.86
C GLY A 455 26.90 -7.75 -3.87
N THR A 456 26.86 -8.97 -4.41
CA THR A 456 25.93 -9.36 -5.47
C THR A 456 24.49 -9.47 -4.95
N GLU A 457 23.60 -8.58 -5.37
CA GLU A 457 22.18 -8.61 -4.96
C GLU A 457 21.42 -9.78 -5.60
N THR A 458 20.56 -10.41 -4.80
CA THR A 458 19.54 -11.35 -5.27
C THR A 458 18.30 -10.61 -5.81
N MET A 459 17.38 -11.33 -6.46
CA MET A 459 16.11 -10.74 -6.91
C MET A 459 15.23 -10.25 -5.75
N GLN A 460 15.23 -10.98 -4.62
CA GLN A 460 14.51 -10.58 -3.40
C GLN A 460 15.14 -9.32 -2.80
N ASP A 461 16.47 -9.24 -2.76
CA ASP A 461 17.18 -8.03 -2.31
C ASP A 461 16.82 -6.80 -3.12
N ILE A 462 16.65 -6.95 -4.44
CA ILE A 462 16.28 -5.84 -5.32
C ILE A 462 14.87 -5.35 -5.02
N ALA A 463 13.90 -6.25 -4.79
CA ALA A 463 12.54 -5.85 -4.43
C ALA A 463 12.50 -5.19 -3.03
N SER A 464 13.18 -5.82 -2.06
CA SER A 464 13.28 -5.36 -0.67
C SER A 464 13.98 -3.99 -0.55
N ILE A 465 15.08 -3.74 -1.27
CA ILE A 465 15.80 -2.45 -1.21
C ILE A 465 15.00 -1.33 -1.91
N ARG A 466 14.38 -1.62 -3.05
CA ARG A 466 13.74 -0.58 -3.89
C ARG A 466 12.62 0.16 -3.18
N GLN A 467 11.87 -0.52 -2.31
CA GLN A 467 10.77 0.11 -1.59
C GLN A 467 11.23 1.23 -0.62
N TYR A 468 12.54 1.34 -0.38
CA TYR A 468 13.14 2.37 0.46
C TYR A 468 13.90 3.45 -0.35
N GLU A 469 14.01 3.32 -1.68
CA GLU A 469 14.57 4.34 -2.57
C GLU A 469 13.45 5.27 -3.09
N PRO A 470 13.75 6.55 -3.38
CA PRO A 470 12.78 7.47 -3.97
C PRO A 470 12.49 7.15 -5.43
N ASN A 471 11.22 7.38 -5.83
CA ASN A 471 10.75 7.40 -7.22
C ASN A 471 11.44 6.40 -8.16
N CYS A 472 11.37 5.12 -7.81
CA CYS A 472 11.62 4.06 -8.78
C CYS A 472 10.39 3.95 -9.70
N THR A 473 10.22 4.89 -10.63
CA THR A 473 9.25 4.75 -11.71
C THR A 473 9.66 3.51 -12.52
N GLY A 474 8.91 2.42 -12.33
CA GLY A 474 9.03 1.19 -13.10
C GLY A 474 9.82 0.07 -12.44
N VAL A 475 9.41 -1.14 -12.79
CA VAL A 475 10.30 -2.30 -12.76
C VAL A 475 11.54 -1.90 -13.55
N ASN A 476 12.72 -1.78 -12.93
CA ASN A 476 13.99 -1.65 -13.66
C ASN A 476 14.24 -2.97 -14.41
N LEU A 477 13.52 -3.11 -15.54
CA LEU A 477 13.47 -4.28 -16.40
C LEU A 477 14.86 -4.59 -16.91
N GLN A 478 15.72 -3.59 -17.09
CA GLN A 478 17.09 -3.80 -17.50
C GLN A 478 17.89 -4.55 -16.43
N ARG A 479 17.80 -4.15 -15.16
CA ARG A 479 18.47 -4.84 -14.04
C ARG A 479 17.92 -6.25 -13.83
N TYR A 480 16.60 -6.43 -13.95
CA TYR A 480 15.96 -7.77 -13.92
C TYR A 480 16.38 -8.62 -15.11
N ARG A 481 16.41 -8.08 -16.33
CA ARG A 481 16.87 -8.77 -17.56
C ARG A 481 18.32 -9.19 -17.44
N THR A 482 19.20 -8.33 -16.92
CA THR A 482 20.60 -8.70 -16.68
C THR A 482 20.69 -9.86 -15.69
N LYS A 483 19.96 -9.81 -14.57
CA LYS A 483 19.93 -10.91 -13.59
C LYS A 483 19.30 -12.19 -14.12
N LEU A 484 18.25 -12.10 -14.92
CA LEU A 484 17.62 -13.24 -15.59
C LEU A 484 18.56 -13.86 -16.62
N LYS A 485 19.30 -13.04 -17.38
CA LYS A 485 20.34 -13.52 -18.30
C LYS A 485 21.50 -14.19 -17.54
N GLU A 486 21.95 -13.61 -16.43
CA GLU A 486 22.96 -14.22 -15.56
C GLU A 486 22.49 -15.58 -15.02
N LYS A 487 21.24 -15.68 -14.53
CA LYS A 487 20.65 -16.94 -14.07
C LYS A 487 20.46 -17.95 -15.20
N SER A 488 20.01 -17.52 -16.38
CA SER A 488 19.87 -18.37 -17.56
C SER A 488 21.23 -18.94 -17.98
N ALA A 489 22.25 -18.09 -18.09
CA ALA A 489 23.61 -18.51 -18.41
C ALA A 489 24.18 -19.47 -17.36
N ALA A 490 23.98 -19.19 -16.07
CA ALA A 490 24.40 -20.09 -15.00
C ALA A 490 23.66 -21.44 -15.03
N ALA A 491 22.36 -21.45 -15.35
CA ALA A 491 21.58 -22.66 -15.51
C ALA A 491 22.01 -23.46 -16.75
N GLU A 492 22.25 -22.79 -17.87
CA GLU A 492 22.78 -23.40 -19.10
C GLU A 492 24.16 -24.01 -18.87
N ASP A 493 25.07 -23.30 -18.17
CA ASP A 493 26.37 -23.82 -17.78
C ASP A 493 26.23 -24.99 -16.81
N HIS A 494 25.28 -24.96 -15.87
CA HIS A 494 25.02 -26.07 -14.95
C HIS A 494 24.50 -27.31 -15.67
N ILE A 495 23.55 -27.14 -16.59
CA ILE A 495 23.02 -28.20 -17.45
C ILE A 495 24.14 -28.77 -18.32
N LYS A 496 24.94 -27.90 -18.94
CA LYS A 496 26.10 -28.30 -19.75
C LYS A 496 27.12 -29.08 -18.93
N ASN A 497 27.41 -28.65 -17.70
CA ASN A 497 28.29 -29.38 -16.79
C ASN A 497 27.73 -30.76 -16.38
N LEU A 498 26.41 -30.88 -16.21
CA LEU A 498 25.73 -32.17 -15.97
C LEU A 498 25.88 -33.12 -17.17
N PHE A 499 25.86 -32.59 -18.40
CA PHE A 499 26.08 -33.38 -19.61
C PHE A 499 27.55 -33.67 -19.91
N ASP A 500 28.46 -32.74 -19.61
CA ASP A 500 29.91 -32.86 -19.85
C ASP A 500 30.60 -33.77 -18.81
N LYS A 501 30.01 -33.94 -17.62
CA LYS A 501 30.44 -34.91 -16.60
C LYS A 501 29.24 -35.73 -16.06
N PRO A 502 28.85 -36.82 -16.74
CA PRO A 502 27.77 -37.71 -16.29
C PRO A 502 28.05 -38.48 -14.98
N CYS A 503 29.15 -38.20 -14.29
CA CYS A 503 29.74 -39.07 -13.26
C CYS A 503 29.29 -38.72 -11.84
N LEU A 504 27.99 -38.69 -11.56
CA LEU A 504 27.47 -38.80 -10.18
C LEU A 504 26.32 -39.81 -10.04
N SER A 505 25.85 -40.42 -11.13
CA SER A 505 24.83 -41.48 -11.07
C SER A 505 25.40 -42.91 -11.06
N SER A 506 26.72 -43.10 -11.19
CA SER A 506 27.34 -44.43 -11.31
C SER A 506 28.08 -44.95 -10.07
N GLN A 507 28.09 -44.23 -8.95
CA GLN A 507 28.70 -44.72 -7.69
C GLN A 507 27.73 -45.41 -6.71
N ILE A 508 26.45 -45.60 -7.06
CA ILE A 508 25.50 -46.35 -6.21
C ILE A 508 25.39 -47.86 -6.60
N HIS A 509 26.10 -48.34 -7.63
CA HIS A 509 25.94 -49.73 -8.12
C HIS A 509 27.21 -50.60 -8.22
N ARG A 510 28.25 -50.32 -7.43
CA ARG A 510 29.36 -51.26 -7.23
C ARG A 510 29.74 -51.37 -5.75
N GLY A 511 28.98 -52.19 -5.02
CA GLY A 511 29.27 -52.48 -3.62
C GLY A 511 28.58 -53.72 -3.06
N THR A 512 28.16 -54.69 -3.87
CA THR A 512 27.65 -55.98 -3.36
C THR A 512 28.02 -57.13 -4.29
N LYS A 513 29.10 -57.82 -3.91
CA LYS A 513 29.48 -59.23 -4.15
C LYS A 513 30.92 -59.34 -3.64
N GLY A 514 31.29 -60.04 -2.58
CA GLY A 514 30.64 -60.98 -1.68
C GLY A 514 31.78 -61.83 -1.08
N SER A 515 31.77 -62.12 0.22
CA SER A 515 32.50 -63.26 0.78
C SER A 515 31.93 -63.62 2.15
N SER A 516 31.46 -64.87 2.21
CA SER A 516 31.05 -65.69 3.35
C SER A 516 31.92 -65.56 4.61
N LEU A 517 31.28 -65.69 5.78
CA LEU A 517 31.53 -66.79 6.74
C LEU A 517 30.45 -66.78 7.84
N ASP A 518 30.01 -68.00 8.17
CA ASP A 518 29.01 -68.50 9.14
C ASP A 518 27.52 -68.28 8.89
#